data_AF-A0A380TQC6-F1
#
_entry.id   AF-A0A380TQC6-F1
#
_cell.length_a   1.000
_cell.length_b   1.000
_cell.length_c   1.000
_cell.angle_alpha   90.00
_cell.angle_beta   90.00
_cell.angle_gamma   90.00
#
_symmetry.space_group_name_H-M   'P 1'
#
loop_
_entity.id
_entity.type
_entity.pdbx_description
1 polymer ?
#
loop_
_entity_poly.entity_id
_entity_poly.type
_entity_poly.pdbx_seq_one_letter_code
_entity_poly.pdbx_strand_id
1 'polypeptide(L)'
;MENIRRYQKAMNIKDLLETSSLADVMKKGLLINEINQQIRHIFPAQFEGLYQIVNINEKSLAINVANAVVRQGFLFRQQELLHLIQQQYPTIETLQFRINPQLGKSK
;
A
#
# COMPACT_ATOMS: atom_id res chain seq x y z
N MET A 1 -30.07 16.17 -39.25
CA MET A 1 -29.66 16.30 -37.83
C MET A 1 -30.62 15.47 -37.01
N GLU A 2 -30.23 14.28 -36.58
CA GLU A 2 -31.10 13.39 -35.79
C GLU A 2 -30.42 13.05 -34.47
N ASN A 3 -31.10 13.42 -33.39
CA ASN A 3 -30.61 13.42 -32.02
C ASN A 3 -30.29 12.00 -31.53
N ILE A 4 -29.03 11.77 -31.15
CA ILE A 4 -28.57 10.58 -30.43
C ILE A 4 -29.34 10.50 -29.12
N ARG A 5 -30.36 9.62 -29.09
CA ARG A 5 -31.12 9.30 -27.88
C ARG A 5 -30.15 8.86 -26.79
N ARG A 6 -30.08 9.68 -25.75
CA ARG A 6 -29.44 9.45 -24.44
C ARG A 6 -29.52 7.97 -24.04
N TYR A 7 -28.43 7.23 -24.25
CA TYR A 7 -28.13 5.99 -23.54
C TYR A 7 -27.74 6.36 -22.10
N GLN A 8 -28.71 6.84 -21.33
CA GLN A 8 -28.62 6.91 -19.87
C GLN A 8 -29.60 5.86 -19.31
N LYS A 9 -29.40 4.61 -19.71
CA LYS A 9 -29.92 3.48 -18.94
C LYS A 9 -29.07 3.47 -17.67
N ALA A 10 -29.69 3.73 -16.52
CA ALA A 10 -29.03 3.76 -15.23
C ALA A 10 -28.17 2.50 -15.06
N MET A 11 -26.87 2.65 -15.27
CA MET A 11 -25.89 1.59 -15.10
C MET A 11 -25.79 1.36 -13.59
N ASN A 12 -26.15 0.16 -13.15
CA ASN A 12 -26.24 -0.15 -11.73
C ASN A 12 -24.87 0.04 -11.10
N ILE A 13 -24.77 0.79 -10.00
CA ILE A 13 -23.50 1.11 -9.33
C ILE A 13 -22.73 -0.17 -8.97
N LYS A 14 -23.45 -1.27 -8.67
CA LYS A 14 -22.84 -2.59 -8.47
C LYS A 14 -22.11 -3.13 -9.70
N ASP A 15 -22.74 -3.06 -10.88
CA ASP A 15 -22.15 -3.56 -12.14
C ASP A 15 -20.95 -2.70 -12.57
N LEU A 16 -21.01 -1.39 -12.30
CA LEU A 16 -19.87 -0.47 -12.45
C LEU A 16 -18.72 -0.84 -11.51
N LEU A 17 -19.01 -1.17 -10.25
CA LEU A 17 -17.98 -1.55 -9.28
C LEU A 17 -17.35 -2.90 -9.66
N GLU A 18 -18.12 -3.91 -10.03
CA GLU A 18 -17.58 -5.25 -10.35
C GLU A 18 -16.62 -5.28 -11.55
N THR A 19 -16.69 -4.28 -12.44
CA THR A 19 -15.90 -4.21 -13.69
C THR A 19 -14.95 -3.01 -13.78
N SER A 20 -14.89 -2.14 -12.76
CA SER A 20 -14.14 -0.87 -12.85
C SER A 20 -12.81 -0.86 -12.11
N SER A 21 -11.94 0.01 -12.62
CA SER A 21 -10.72 0.48 -11.97
C SER A 21 -10.93 0.93 -10.51
N LEU A 22 -12.15 1.32 -10.12
CA LEU A 22 -12.45 1.71 -8.74
C LEU A 22 -12.46 0.51 -7.80
N ALA A 23 -13.04 -0.64 -8.18
CA ALA A 23 -13.00 -1.82 -7.32
C ALA A 23 -11.58 -2.36 -7.16
N ASP A 24 -10.75 -2.27 -8.20
CA ASP A 24 -9.34 -2.64 -8.10
C ASP A 24 -8.57 -1.69 -7.17
N VAL A 25 -8.84 -0.38 -7.23
CA VAL A 25 -8.29 0.60 -6.30
C VAL A 25 -8.76 0.32 -4.86
N MET A 26 -10.03 -0.02 -4.65
CA MET A 26 -10.56 -0.37 -3.32
C MET A 26 -9.92 -1.66 -2.77
N LYS A 27 -9.87 -2.73 -3.57
CA LYS A 27 -9.21 -4.00 -3.20
C LYS A 27 -7.76 -3.77 -2.83
N LYS A 28 -7.04 -2.96 -3.62
CA LYS A 28 -5.65 -2.59 -3.35
C LYS A 28 -5.52 -1.79 -2.05
N GLY A 29 -6.42 -0.85 -1.80
CA GLY A 29 -6.46 -0.08 -0.56
C GLY A 29 -6.69 -0.96 0.67
N LEU A 30 -7.62 -1.92 0.59
CA LEU A 30 -7.86 -2.90 1.65
C LEU A 30 -6.63 -3.78 1.90
N LEU A 31 -6.02 -4.31 0.83
CA LEU A 31 -4.78 -5.10 0.93
C LEU A 31 -3.65 -4.30 1.61
N ILE A 32 -3.44 -3.04 1.20
CA ILE A 32 -2.44 -2.18 1.84
C ILE A 32 -2.73 -1.98 3.33
N ASN A 33 -3.99 -1.79 3.71
CA ASN A 33 -4.36 -1.62 5.11
C ASN A 33 -4.12 -2.90 5.92
N GLU A 34 -4.47 -4.07 5.36
CA GLU A 34 -4.22 -5.37 5.99
C GLU A 34 -2.72 -5.62 6.16
N ILE A 35 -1.91 -5.38 5.13
CA ILE A 35 -0.46 -5.53 5.26
C ILE A 35 0.05 -4.56 6.32
N ASN A 36 -0.37 -3.29 6.33
CA ASN A 36 0.02 -2.33 7.36
C ASN A 36 -0.37 -2.78 8.79
N GLN A 37 -1.42 -3.57 8.98
CA GLN A 37 -1.78 -4.16 10.28
C GLN A 37 -0.86 -5.34 10.62
N GLN A 38 -0.66 -6.25 9.66
CA GLN A 38 0.17 -7.44 9.84
C GLN A 38 1.64 -7.07 10.05
N ILE A 39 2.19 -6.15 9.28
CA ILE A 39 3.62 -5.85 9.41
C ILE A 39 3.98 -5.00 10.63
N ARG A 40 3.00 -4.39 11.33
CA ARG A 40 3.28 -3.54 12.51
C ARG A 40 4.07 -4.26 13.59
N HIS A 41 3.78 -5.53 13.85
CA HIS A 41 4.49 -6.29 14.89
C HIS A 41 5.89 -6.76 14.47
N ILE A 42 6.20 -6.68 13.17
CA ILE A 42 7.52 -7.00 12.63
C ILE A 42 8.51 -5.83 12.87
N PHE A 43 8.00 -4.60 12.95
CA PHE A 43 8.85 -3.42 13.05
C PHE A 43 9.15 -3.02 14.50
N PRO A 44 10.32 -2.42 14.76
CA PRO A 44 10.64 -1.92 16.09
C PRO A 44 9.61 -0.89 16.56
N ALA A 45 9.06 -1.07 17.77
CA ALA A 45 7.99 -0.23 18.31
C ALA A 45 8.36 1.27 18.33
N GLN A 46 9.64 1.63 18.43
CA GLN A 46 10.11 3.02 18.36
C GLN A 46 9.83 3.72 17.02
N PHE A 47 9.51 2.98 15.95
CA PHE A 47 9.16 3.55 14.65
C PHE A 47 7.65 3.57 14.40
N GLU A 48 6.82 3.20 15.37
CA GLU A 48 5.38 3.24 15.23
C GLU A 48 4.88 4.65 14.84
N GLY A 49 4.02 4.70 13.82
CA GLY A 49 3.52 5.95 13.25
C GLY A 49 4.51 6.71 12.37
N LEU A 50 5.75 6.23 12.21
CA LEU A 50 6.79 6.88 11.40
C LEU A 50 7.00 6.23 10.03
N TYR A 51 6.14 5.30 9.64
CA TYR A 51 6.19 4.64 8.33
C TYR A 51 4.79 4.21 7.88
N GLN A 52 4.67 3.95 6.58
CA GLN A 52 3.44 3.47 5.96
C GLN A 52 3.75 2.71 4.68
N ILE A 53 3.17 1.53 4.48
CA ILE A 53 3.16 0.89 3.16
C ILE A 53 2.24 1.69 2.25
N VAL A 54 2.75 2.07 1.10
CA VAL A 54 2.03 2.88 0.11
C VAL A 54 1.76 2.14 -1.19
N ASN A 55 2.47 1.05 -1.45
CA ASN A 55 2.23 0.24 -2.62
C ASN A 55 2.75 -1.18 -2.44
N ILE A 56 2.07 -2.13 -3.06
CA ILE A 56 2.53 -3.49 -3.30
C ILE A 56 2.34 -3.80 -4.79
N ASN A 57 3.32 -4.45 -5.38
CA ASN A 57 3.20 -5.11 -6.68
C ASN A 57 3.78 -6.53 -6.56
N GLU A 58 3.85 -7.26 -7.67
CA GLU A 58 4.22 -8.68 -7.68
C GLU A 58 5.54 -8.98 -6.96
N LYS A 59 6.54 -8.10 -7.07
CA LYS A 59 7.91 -8.34 -6.59
C LYS A 59 8.41 -7.33 -5.56
N SER A 60 7.66 -6.28 -5.29
CA SER A 60 8.15 -5.19 -4.43
C SER A 60 7.09 -4.59 -3.55
N LEU A 61 7.54 -4.20 -2.35
CA LEU A 61 6.75 -3.47 -1.37
C LEU A 61 7.37 -2.08 -1.19
N ALA A 62 6.60 -1.03 -1.44
CA ALA A 62 7.03 0.35 -1.26
C ALA A 62 6.53 0.91 0.08
N ILE A 63 7.47 1.42 0.86
CA ILE A 63 7.26 1.91 2.21
C ILE A 63 7.75 3.35 2.29
N ASN A 64 6.86 4.25 2.69
CA ASN A 64 7.23 5.60 3.06
C ASN A 64 7.67 5.62 4.53
N VAL A 65 8.71 6.39 4.84
CA VAL A 65 9.25 6.59 6.20
C VAL A 65 9.41 8.07 6.51
N ALA A 66 9.26 8.48 7.77
CA ALA A 66 9.20 9.89 8.15
C ALA A 66 10.50 10.66 7.88
N ASN A 67 11.67 10.03 8.03
CA ASN A 67 12.96 10.69 7.90
C ASN A 67 14.10 9.70 7.59
N ALA A 68 15.31 10.22 7.42
CA ALA A 68 16.49 9.43 7.10
C ALA A 68 16.90 8.46 8.21
N VAL A 69 16.70 8.82 9.49
CA VAL A 69 17.02 7.95 10.64
C VAL A 69 16.14 6.70 10.60
N VAL A 70 14.83 6.88 10.39
CA VAL A 70 13.89 5.77 10.23
C VAL A 70 14.28 4.94 9.01
N ARG A 71 14.56 5.56 7.86
CA ARG A 71 15.02 4.85 6.66
C ARG A 71 16.24 3.97 6.92
N GLN A 72 17.25 4.48 7.63
CA GLN A 72 18.45 3.71 7.95
C GLN A 72 18.15 2.55 8.90
N GLY A 73 17.27 2.75 9.88
CA GLY A 73 16.81 1.65 10.73
C GLY A 73 16.15 0.51 9.95
N PHE A 74 15.35 0.85 8.93
CA PHE A 74 14.73 -0.14 8.05
C PHE A 74 15.75 -0.84 7.14
N LEU A 75 16.68 -0.09 6.53
CA LEU A 75 17.73 -0.64 5.68
C LEU A 75 18.63 -1.62 6.44
N PHE A 76 18.97 -1.31 7.69
CA PHE A 76 19.78 -2.18 8.55
C PHE A 76 19.15 -3.57 8.77
N ARG A 77 17.81 -3.64 8.79
CA ARG A 77 17.05 -4.89 8.98
C ARG A 77 16.42 -5.41 7.70
N GLN A 78 16.79 -4.90 6.53
CA GLN A 78 16.07 -5.15 5.28
C GLN A 78 15.91 -6.65 4.97
N GLN A 79 16.93 -7.46 5.21
CA GLN A 79 16.87 -8.91 4.97
C GLN A 79 15.90 -9.63 5.92
N GLU A 80 15.95 -9.31 7.22
CA GLU A 80 15.03 -9.84 8.24
C GLU A 80 13.58 -9.50 7.87
N LEU A 81 13.33 -8.23 7.55
CA LEU A 81 12.02 -7.73 7.16
C LEU A 81 11.49 -8.38 5.88
N LEU A 82 12.36 -8.54 4.88
CA LEU A 82 11.99 -9.19 3.63
C LEU A 82 11.61 -10.66 3.87
N HIS A 83 12.38 -11.38 4.68
CA HIS A 83 12.10 -12.77 5.01
C HIS A 83 10.74 -12.94 5.72
N LEU A 84 10.41 -12.03 6.64
CA LEU A 84 9.13 -12.05 7.34
C LEU A 84 7.96 -11.73 6.41
N ILE A 85 8.11 -10.73 5.53
CA ILE A 85 7.11 -10.40 4.51
C ILE A 85 6.90 -11.59 3.56
N GLN A 86 7.97 -12.28 3.17
CA GLN A 86 7.91 -13.45 2.29
C GLN A 86 7.16 -14.65 2.88
N GLN A 87 6.99 -14.73 4.21
CA GLN A 87 6.17 -15.79 4.83
C GLN A 87 4.69 -15.70 4.39
N GLN A 88 4.20 -14.49 4.10
CA GLN A 88 2.83 -14.23 3.65
C GLN A 88 2.76 -13.82 2.18
N TYR A 89 3.81 -13.21 1.66
CA TYR A 89 3.91 -12.73 0.26
C TYR A 89 5.19 -13.24 -0.41
N PRO A 90 5.27 -14.54 -0.76
CA PRO A 90 6.51 -15.19 -1.21
C PRO A 90 7.13 -14.60 -2.49
N THR A 91 6.33 -13.94 -3.32
CA THR A 91 6.79 -13.35 -4.58
C THR A 91 7.52 -12.02 -4.39
N ILE A 92 7.43 -11.40 -3.20
CA ILE A 92 8.11 -10.14 -2.91
C ILE A 92 9.60 -10.40 -2.79
N GLU A 93 10.39 -9.73 -3.63
CA GLU A 93 11.85 -9.84 -3.70
C GLU A 93 12.54 -8.59 -3.14
N THR A 94 11.85 -7.44 -3.09
CA THR A 94 12.48 -6.16 -2.73
C THR A 94 11.60 -5.28 -1.84
N LEU A 95 12.24 -4.60 -0.90
CA LEU A 95 11.62 -3.54 -0.09
C LEU A 95 12.19 -2.18 -0.53
N GLN A 96 11.32 -1.24 -0.83
CA GLN A 96 11.70 0.09 -1.30
C GLN A 96 11.32 1.15 -0.27
N PHE A 97 12.31 1.85 0.27
CA PHE A 97 12.10 2.88 1.30
C PHE A 97 12.27 4.30 0.74
N ARG A 98 11.21 5.11 0.83
CA ARG A 98 11.20 6.52 0.42
C ARG A 98 10.88 7.43 1.60
N ILE A 99 11.55 8.57 1.69
CA ILE A 99 11.29 9.53 2.78
C ILE A 99 10.06 10.37 2.45
N ASN A 100 9.11 10.41 3.38
CA ASN A 100 7.97 11.32 3.39
C ASN A 100 7.88 12.04 4.75
N PRO A 101 8.40 13.29 4.84
CA PRO A 101 8.45 14.04 6.09
C PRO A 101 7.07 14.37 6.69
N GLN A 102 6.00 14.27 5.91
CA GLN A 102 4.65 14.55 6.42
C GLN A 102 4.18 13.48 7.42
N LEU A 103 4.72 12.25 7.35
CA LEU A 103 4.39 11.19 8.31
C LEU A 103 4.77 11.54 9.75
N GLY A 104 5.88 12.25 9.95
CA GLY A 104 6.35 12.65 11.28
C GLY A 104 5.63 13.86 11.88
N LYS A 105 4.74 14.52 11.11
CA LYS A 105 4.04 15.74 11.53
C LYS A 105 2.61 15.51 12.01
N SER A 106 2.06 14.31 11.81
CA SER A 106 0.69 13.95 12.25
C SER A 106 0.62 13.52 13.73
N LYS A 107 1.45 14.09 14.61
CA LYS A 107 1.33 13.91 16.06
C LYS A 107 0.69 15.14 16.69
#